data_AF-A0A915Z2N3-F1
#
_entry.id   AF-A0A915Z2N3-F1
#
_cell.length_a   1.000
_cell.length_b   1.000
_cell.length_c   1.000
_cell.angle_alpha   90.00
_cell.angle_beta   90.00
_cell.angle_gamma   90.00
#
_symmetry.space_group_name_H-M   'P 1'
#
loop_
_entity.id
_entity.type
_entity.pdbx_description
1 polymer ?
#
loop_
_entity_poly.entity_id
_entity_poly.type
_entity_poly.pdbx_seq_one_letter_code
_entity_poly.pdbx_strand_id
1 'polypeptide(L)'
;MKHTEVTLSKHPKVRTIIDPKTVICICGKRVRLDRNYDPDLLNRHVKNKICTSDNGNFQITQFFLTQSSETSRKRKLCIGLNDEKVKLYLHRVGFVITFGGAPPSEIVARELFGNKIKSSFHWKDLNKKENDQLLDTL
;
A
#
# COMPACT_ATOMS: atom_id res chain seq x y z
N MET A 1 4.04 3.03 -42.51
CA MET A 1 5.09 3.17 -41.47
C MET A 1 5.19 1.86 -40.71
N LYS A 2 6.40 1.37 -40.40
CA LYS A 2 6.55 0.17 -39.57
C LYS A 2 6.37 0.59 -38.10
N HIS A 3 5.30 0.11 -37.47
CA HIS A 3 5.10 0.29 -36.04
C HIS A 3 6.09 -0.58 -35.27
N THR A 4 6.87 0.03 -34.39
CA THR A 4 7.88 -0.65 -33.57
C THR A 4 7.66 -0.34 -32.11
N GLU A 5 8.18 -1.19 -31.23
CA GLU A 5 8.12 -0.98 -29.79
C GLU A 5 8.66 0.38 -29.37
N VAL A 6 9.77 0.80 -29.99
CA VAL A 6 10.43 2.08 -29.74
C VAL A 6 9.52 3.25 -30.07
N THR A 7 8.77 3.17 -31.18
CA THR A 7 7.82 4.22 -31.56
C THR A 7 6.63 4.30 -30.59
N LEU A 8 6.14 3.16 -30.10
CA LEU A 8 5.02 3.13 -29.16
C LEU A 8 5.45 3.53 -27.75
N SER A 9 6.66 3.17 -27.32
CA SER A 9 7.21 3.51 -26.01
C SER A 9 7.37 5.01 -25.82
N LYS A 10 7.67 5.76 -26.90
CA LYS A 10 7.76 7.22 -26.90
C LYS A 10 6.40 7.93 -26.88
N HIS A 11 5.28 7.20 -26.97
CA HIS A 11 3.96 7.79 -27.04
C HIS A 11 3.53 8.37 -25.67
N PRO A 12 3.03 9.62 -25.59
CA PRO A 12 2.82 10.33 -24.32
C PRO A 12 1.76 9.70 -23.41
N LYS A 13 0.91 8.83 -23.95
CA LYS A 13 -0.17 8.15 -23.22
C LYS A 13 0.15 6.69 -22.89
N VAL A 14 1.37 6.22 -23.18
CA VAL A 14 1.85 4.88 -22.83
C VAL A 14 2.55 4.92 -21.49
N ARG A 15 2.17 4.01 -20.60
CA ARG A 15 2.84 3.78 -19.32
C ARG A 15 3.81 2.62 -19.40
N THR A 16 3.34 1.48 -19.93
CA THR A 16 4.14 0.26 -20.04
C THR A 16 3.59 -0.60 -21.17
N ILE A 17 4.47 -1.21 -21.96
CA ILE A 17 4.12 -2.19 -22.99
C ILE A 17 4.24 -3.57 -22.34
N ILE A 18 3.19 -4.39 -22.43
CA ILE A 18 3.18 -5.76 -21.88
C ILE A 18 3.62 -6.74 -22.97
N ASP A 19 3.04 -6.60 -24.14
CA ASP A 19 3.28 -7.43 -25.31
C ASP A 19 3.04 -6.58 -26.58
N PRO A 20 3.45 -7.05 -27.78
CA PRO A 20 3.31 -6.26 -29.00
C PRO A 20 1.89 -5.78 -29.30
N LYS A 21 0.86 -6.44 -28.75
CA LYS A 21 -0.56 -6.08 -28.95
C LYS A 21 -1.22 -5.48 -27.72
N THR A 22 -0.54 -5.29 -26.60
CA THR A 22 -1.17 -4.81 -25.37
C THR A 22 -0.30 -3.81 -24.65
N VAL A 23 -0.90 -2.66 -24.35
CA VAL A 23 -0.24 -1.55 -23.67
C VAL A 23 -1.07 -1.08 -22.48
N ILE A 24 -0.41 -0.68 -21.41
CA ILE A 24 -1.03 0.01 -20.29
C ILE A 24 -0.99 1.51 -20.60
N CYS A 25 -2.16 2.13 -20.69
CA CYS A 25 -2.28 3.58 -20.78
C CYS A 25 -1.87 4.23 -19.45
N ILE A 26 -1.43 5.48 -19.46
CA ILE A 26 -1.19 6.24 -18.23
C ILE A 26 -2.43 6.31 -17.32
N CYS A 27 -3.65 6.21 -17.85
CA CYS A 27 -4.84 6.09 -17.01
C CYS A 27 -4.92 4.78 -16.19
N GLY A 28 -3.99 3.83 -16.38
CA GLY A 28 -3.92 2.53 -15.72
C GLY A 28 -4.71 1.42 -16.43
N LYS A 29 -5.50 1.74 -17.46
CA LYS A 29 -6.27 0.74 -18.22
C LYS A 29 -5.40 0.02 -19.24
N ARG A 30 -5.65 -1.28 -19.40
CA ARG A 30 -5.07 -2.11 -20.47
C ARG A 30 -5.81 -1.82 -21.77
N VAL A 31 -5.07 -1.48 -22.82
CA VAL A 31 -5.57 -1.24 -24.16
C VAL A 31 -4.97 -2.30 -25.08
N ARG A 32 -5.83 -3.10 -25.71
CA ARG A 32 -5.43 -4.03 -26.75
C ARG A 32 -5.37 -3.28 -28.07
N LEU A 33 -4.28 -3.46 -28.80
CA LEU A 33 -4.00 -2.91 -30.11
C LEU A 33 -4.44 -3.91 -31.18
N ASP A 34 -4.83 -3.41 -32.35
CA ASP A 34 -5.26 -4.24 -33.48
C ASP A 34 -4.06 -4.93 -34.13
N ARG A 35 -3.01 -4.14 -34.34
CA ARG A 35 -1.72 -4.56 -34.93
C ARG A 35 -0.60 -4.34 -33.93
N ASN A 36 0.52 -5.03 -34.16
CA ASN A 36 1.68 -4.94 -33.30
C ASN A 36 2.19 -3.50 -33.26
N TYR A 37 2.28 -2.95 -32.04
CA TYR A 37 2.77 -1.61 -31.71
C TYR A 37 2.00 -0.43 -32.34
N ASP A 38 0.82 -0.68 -32.90
CA ASP A 38 0.01 0.34 -33.57
C ASP A 38 -0.78 1.19 -32.54
N PRO A 39 -0.55 2.52 -32.47
CA PRO A 39 -1.17 3.38 -31.46
C PRO A 39 -2.64 3.75 -31.75
N ASP A 40 -3.24 3.37 -32.89
CA ASP A 40 -4.57 3.85 -33.28
C ASP A 40 -5.67 3.57 -32.25
N LEU A 41 -5.69 2.36 -31.69
CA LEU A 41 -6.66 2.01 -30.64
C LEU A 41 -6.36 2.72 -29.31
N LEU A 42 -5.09 2.99 -29.02
CA LEU A 42 -4.70 3.79 -27.86
C LEU A 42 -5.16 5.25 -28.03
N ASN A 43 -4.98 5.83 -29.21
CA ASN A 43 -5.44 7.19 -29.52
C ASN A 43 -6.97 7.31 -29.42
N ARG A 44 -7.69 6.28 -29.90
CA ARG A 44 -9.14 6.22 -29.75
C ARG A 44 -9.56 6.10 -28.29
N HIS A 45 -8.84 5.28 -27.51
CA HIS A 45 -9.07 5.18 -26.08
C HIS A 45 -8.92 6.54 -25.38
N VAL A 46 -7.84 7.27 -25.67
CA VAL A 46 -7.53 8.58 -25.07
C VAL A 46 -8.57 9.64 -25.42
N LYS A 47 -9.08 9.64 -26.66
CA LYS A 47 -10.12 10.58 -27.10
C LYS A 47 -11.49 10.29 -26.47
N ASN A 48 -11.73 9.06 -26.05
CA ASN A 48 -12.98 8.68 -25.41
C ASN A 48 -12.98 9.10 -23.93
N LYS A 49 -14.16 9.48 -23.41
CA LYS A 49 -14.37 9.79 -21.97
C LYS A 49 -14.06 8.62 -21.02
N ILE A 50 -13.74 7.44 -21.56
CA ILE A 50 -13.32 6.25 -20.83
C ILE A 50 -11.89 6.42 -20.31
N CYS A 51 -11.03 7.20 -20.97
CA CYS A 51 -9.68 7.46 -20.50
C CYS A 51 -9.69 8.52 -19.41
N THR A 52 -9.20 8.17 -18.22
CA THR A 52 -9.09 9.09 -17.08
C THR A 52 -7.69 9.69 -16.96
N SER A 53 -6.88 9.66 -18.02
CA SER A 53 -5.52 10.21 -17.97
C SER A 53 -5.48 11.71 -17.71
N ASP A 54 -6.54 12.40 -18.11
CA ASP A 54 -6.63 13.86 -18.06
C ASP A 54 -7.43 14.33 -16.81
N ASN A 55 -8.06 13.38 -16.10
CA ASN A 55 -8.61 13.64 -14.77
C ASN A 55 -7.42 13.65 -13.81
N GLY A 56 -7.08 14.81 -13.22
CA GLY A 56 -5.87 15.11 -12.44
C GLY A 56 -5.51 14.21 -11.25
N ASN A 57 -6.18 13.06 -11.07
CA ASN A 57 -5.92 12.01 -10.08
C ASN A 57 -4.72 11.09 -10.43
N PHE A 58 -4.09 11.26 -11.60
CA PHE A 58 -2.92 10.46 -11.99
C PHE A 58 -1.73 10.66 -11.02
N GLN A 59 -1.62 11.84 -10.40
CA GLN A 59 -0.48 12.18 -9.53
C GLN A 59 -0.41 11.32 -8.26
N ILE A 60 -1.55 11.01 -7.64
CA ILE A 60 -1.60 10.27 -6.37
C ILE A 60 -1.19 8.81 -6.60
N THR A 61 -1.74 8.17 -7.63
CA THR A 61 -1.44 6.76 -7.91
C THR A 61 0.01 6.56 -8.39
N GLN A 62 0.58 7.52 -9.14
CA GLN A 62 1.99 7.48 -9.55
C GLN A 62 2.96 7.58 -8.36
N PHE A 63 2.65 8.39 -7.34
CA PHE A 63 3.46 8.54 -6.12
C PHE A 63 3.65 7.22 -5.36
N PHE A 64 2.62 6.36 -5.34
CA PHE A 64 2.69 5.05 -4.68
C PHE A 64 3.23 3.94 -5.60
N LEU A 65 3.20 4.12 -6.92
CA LEU A 65 3.66 3.10 -7.88
C LEU A 65 5.16 3.18 -8.18
N THR A 66 5.81 4.34 -8.04
CA THR A 66 7.27 4.46 -8.11
C THR A 66 7.98 3.80 -6.93
N GLN A 67 7.27 3.55 -5.83
CA GLN A 67 7.81 2.87 -4.65
C GLN A 67 7.78 1.33 -4.73
N SER A 68 7.06 0.73 -5.69
CA SER A 68 6.89 -0.72 -5.75
C SER A 68 7.94 -1.46 -6.60
N SER A 69 8.71 -0.75 -7.44
CA SER A 69 9.77 -1.35 -8.27
C SER A 69 11.14 -1.40 -7.58
N GLU A 70 11.32 -0.75 -6.44
CA GLU A 70 12.53 -0.89 -5.62
C GLU A 70 12.28 -1.83 -4.44
N THR A 71 12.44 -3.11 -4.73
CA THR A 71 12.97 -4.12 -3.80
C THR A 71 12.06 -4.58 -2.66
N SER A 72 11.99 -5.90 -2.54
CA SER A 72 11.88 -6.62 -1.28
C SER A 72 12.99 -6.19 -0.30
N ARG A 73 12.86 -5.01 0.32
CA ARG A 73 13.65 -4.58 1.47
C ARG A 73 12.67 -4.11 2.51
N LYS A 74 12.69 -4.74 3.68
CA LYS A 74 11.93 -4.39 4.89
C LYS A 74 11.68 -2.88 4.90
N ARG A 75 10.40 -2.45 4.91
CA ARG A 75 10.02 -1.03 4.88
C ARG A 75 10.92 -0.28 5.86
N LYS A 76 11.86 0.52 5.35
CA LYS A 76 12.77 1.26 6.22
C LYS A 76 11.92 2.28 6.95
N LEU A 77 12.04 2.30 8.27
CA LEU A 77 11.43 3.33 9.09
C LEU A 77 12.01 4.68 8.66
N CYS A 78 11.18 5.73 8.61
CA CYS A 78 11.66 7.06 8.29
C CYS A 78 12.83 7.42 9.22
N ILE A 79 13.82 8.16 8.73
CA ILE A 79 15.05 8.48 9.50
C ILE A 79 14.69 9.11 10.86
N GLY A 80 13.71 10.02 10.89
CA GLY A 80 13.20 10.65 12.12
C GLY A 80 12.21 9.81 12.94
N LEU A 81 11.88 8.60 12.50
CA LEU A 81 11.09 7.61 13.24
C LEU A 81 11.94 6.40 13.64
N ASN A 82 13.26 6.44 13.46
CA ASN A 82 14.14 5.30 13.70
C ASN A 82 14.69 5.22 15.15
N ASP A 83 14.20 6.09 16.03
CA ASP A 83 14.59 6.10 17.44
C ASP A 83 14.17 4.82 18.16
N GLU A 84 14.97 4.42 19.15
CA GLU A 84 14.72 3.21 19.93
C GLU A 84 13.37 3.23 20.65
N LYS A 85 12.99 4.41 21.18
CA LYS A 85 11.67 4.64 21.79
C LYS A 85 10.52 4.40 20.80
N VAL A 86 10.68 4.83 19.55
CA VAL A 86 9.67 4.64 18.49
C VAL A 86 9.59 3.17 18.11
N LYS A 87 10.73 2.46 18.03
CA LYS A 87 10.76 1.01 17.78
C LYS A 87 10.06 0.21 18.89
N LEU A 88 10.33 0.55 20.14
CA LEU A 88 9.70 -0.09 21.31
C LEU A 88 8.18 0.14 21.29
N TYR A 89 7.75 1.38 21.04
CA TYR A 89 6.33 1.69 20.87
C TYR A 89 5.70 0.90 19.71
N LEU A 90 6.33 0.88 18.54
CA LEU A 90 5.84 0.13 17.37
C LEU A 90 5.74 -1.37 17.66
N HIS A 91 6.71 -1.95 18.37
CA HIS A 91 6.66 -3.35 18.77
C HIS A 91 5.50 -3.60 19.76
N ARG A 92 5.28 -2.67 20.70
CA ARG A 92 4.18 -2.74 21.67
C ARG A 92 2.80 -2.66 21.02
N VAL A 93 2.63 -1.86 19.97
CA VAL A 93 1.35 -1.75 19.26
C VAL A 93 1.17 -2.79 18.15
N GLY A 94 2.08 -3.75 18.00
CA GLY A 94 1.97 -4.78 16.98
C GLY A 94 2.35 -4.31 15.57
N PHE A 95 3.22 -3.31 15.43
CA PHE A 95 3.66 -2.70 14.17
C PHE A 95 2.52 -2.05 13.35
N VAL A 96 2.80 -1.73 12.08
CA VAL A 96 1.93 -1.01 11.12
C VAL A 96 0.59 -1.72 10.84
N ILE A 97 0.33 -2.89 11.41
CA ILE A 97 -0.88 -3.66 11.18
C ILE A 97 -2.04 -3.29 12.12
N THR A 98 -1.80 -2.48 13.16
CA THR A 98 -2.87 -2.00 14.05
C THR A 98 -3.36 -0.63 13.64
N PHE A 99 -4.63 -0.56 13.24
CA PHE A 99 -5.31 0.70 12.95
C PHE A 99 -5.55 1.43 14.30
N GLY A 100 -5.18 2.70 14.38
CA GLY A 100 -5.50 3.56 15.54
C GLY A 100 -4.40 3.74 16.59
N GLY A 101 -3.25 3.06 16.48
CA GLY A 101 -2.08 3.32 17.33
C GLY A 101 -2.22 2.94 18.82
N ALA A 102 -3.35 2.37 19.23
CA ALA A 102 -3.52 1.81 20.56
C ALA A 102 -2.88 0.40 20.62
N PRO A 103 -2.19 0.04 21.72
CA PRO A 103 -1.67 -1.29 21.90
C PRO A 103 -2.81 -2.32 22.04
N PRO A 104 -2.63 -3.56 21.56
CA PRO A 104 -3.57 -4.64 21.82
C PRO A 104 -3.79 -4.84 23.32
N SER A 105 -5.04 -5.06 23.72
CA SER A 105 -5.42 -5.30 25.12
C SER A 105 -4.64 -6.44 25.76
N GLU A 106 -4.35 -7.50 25.03
CA GLU A 106 -3.52 -8.61 25.51
C GLU A 106 -2.08 -8.18 25.87
N ILE A 107 -1.47 -7.29 25.09
CA ILE A 107 -0.11 -6.81 25.37
C ILE A 107 -0.11 -6.01 26.67
N VAL A 108 -1.02 -5.05 26.79
CA VAL A 108 -1.15 -4.24 28.01
C VAL A 108 -1.54 -5.09 29.23
N ALA A 109 -2.43 -6.05 29.05
CA ALA A 109 -2.83 -6.96 30.12
C ALA A 109 -1.67 -7.82 30.62
N ARG A 110 -0.78 -8.30 29.72
CA ARG A 110 0.43 -9.04 30.11
C ARG A 110 1.46 -8.15 30.83
N GLU A 111 1.58 -6.89 30.44
CA GLU A 111 2.45 -5.92 31.14
C GLU A 111 1.98 -5.67 32.58
N LEU A 112 0.66 -5.51 32.78
CA LEU A 112 0.08 -5.22 34.09
C LEU A 112 -0.12 -6.46 34.97
N PHE A 113 -0.53 -7.58 34.37
CA PHE A 113 -1.05 -8.77 35.07
C PHE A 113 -0.45 -10.08 34.54
N GLY A 114 0.80 -10.05 34.04
CA GLY A 114 1.45 -11.22 33.42
C GLY A 114 1.56 -12.46 34.31
N ASN A 115 1.54 -12.29 35.64
CA ASN A 115 1.47 -13.40 36.60
C ASN A 115 0.16 -14.20 36.53
N LYS A 116 -0.93 -13.59 36.06
CA LYS A 116 -2.26 -14.22 35.92
C LYS A 116 -2.49 -14.79 34.53
N ILE A 117 -1.87 -14.21 33.50
CA ILE A 117 -2.06 -14.59 32.10
C ILE A 117 -1.00 -15.62 31.71
N LYS A 118 -1.34 -16.91 31.83
CA LYS A 118 -0.42 -18.03 31.52
C LYS A 118 -0.34 -18.35 30.03
N SER A 119 -1.42 -18.14 29.30
CA SER A 119 -1.53 -18.43 27.86
C SER A 119 -2.12 -17.21 27.16
N SER A 120 -3.22 -17.34 26.42
CA SER A 120 -3.90 -16.24 25.76
C SER A 120 -4.73 -15.42 26.76
N PHE A 121 -4.77 -14.11 26.56
CA PHE A 121 -5.57 -13.22 27.40
C PHE A 121 -7.07 -13.34 27.10
N HIS A 122 -7.87 -13.53 28.15
CA HIS A 122 -9.31 -13.37 28.11
C HIS A 122 -9.73 -12.39 29.21
N TRP A 123 -10.71 -11.53 28.93
CA TRP A 123 -11.26 -10.58 29.91
C TRP A 123 -11.78 -11.21 31.21
N LYS A 124 -12.08 -12.52 31.17
CA LYS A 124 -12.52 -13.30 32.33
C LYS A 124 -11.38 -13.70 33.28
N ASP A 125 -10.13 -13.58 32.84
CA ASP A 125 -8.94 -13.91 33.64
C ASP A 125 -8.65 -12.84 34.71
N LEU A 126 -9.25 -11.65 34.57
CA LEU A 126 -9.10 -10.50 35.46
C LEU A 126 -10.39 -10.24 36.24
N ASN A 127 -10.26 -9.70 37.45
CA ASN A 127 -11.41 -9.23 38.21
C ASN A 127 -11.89 -7.85 37.72
N LYS A 128 -13.05 -7.38 38.20
CA LYS A 128 -13.64 -6.10 37.75
C LYS A 128 -12.67 -4.92 37.89
N LYS A 129 -11.99 -4.80 39.04
CA LYS A 129 -11.06 -3.70 39.30
C LYS A 129 -9.85 -3.73 38.36
N GLU A 130 -9.36 -4.93 38.05
CA GLU A 130 -8.25 -5.14 37.11
C GLU A 130 -8.67 -4.85 35.66
N ASN A 131 -9.90 -5.19 35.30
CA ASN A 131 -10.47 -4.83 33.99
C ASN A 131 -10.64 -3.31 33.86
N ASP A 132 -11.13 -2.63 34.90
CA ASP A 132 -11.24 -1.17 34.91
C ASP A 132 -9.85 -0.52 34.76
N GLN A 133 -8.85 -1.01 35.48
CA GLN A 133 -7.46 -0.53 35.35
C GLN A 133 -6.86 -0.78 33.96
N LEU A 134 -7.16 -1.93 33.34
CA LEU A 134 -6.74 -2.22 31.98
C LEU A 134 -7.37 -1.25 30.98
N LEU A 135 -8.67 -0.97 31.11
CA LEU A 135 -9.40 -0.02 30.28
C LEU A 135 -8.85 1.41 30.39
N ASP A 136 -8.48 1.86 31.59
CA ASP A 136 -7.86 3.18 31.80
C ASP A 136 -6.48 3.31 31.14
N THR A 137 -5.83 2.19 30.80
CA THR A 137 -4.48 2.16 30.23
C THR A 137 -4.46 2.00 28.70
N LEU A 138 -5.61 1.66 28.09
CA LEU A 138 -5.78 1.46 26.65
C LEU A 138 -6.16 2.76 25.93
#